data_AF-A0A7C0XEE2-F1
#
_entry.id   AF-A0A7C0XEE2-F1
#
_cell.length_a   1.000
_cell.length_b   1.000
_cell.length_c   1.000
_cell.angle_alpha   90.00
_cell.angle_beta   90.00
_cell.angle_gamma   90.00
#
_symmetry.space_group_name_H-M   'P 1'
#
loop_
_entity.id
_entity.type
_entity.pdbx_description
1 polymer ?
#
loop_
_entity_poly.entity_id
_entity_poly.type
_entity_poly.pdbx_seq_one_letter_code
_entity_poly.pdbx_strand_id
1 'polypeptide(L)'
;MKLQQLVVPKEKIEKELEAFRQLIRNRKQQLLTQIHKDLRRIYGHMYHGGKVIDVYESFRKAGLNEDGDPRLAIARADGVFCYCVKRDDGSAVYSIQRFKWDATYSWYSPRKCYGEIMLPKGTFNFPKDSYGHVRRQHIQCPVPIVPTTILADLRYALRNYHIIWEVSEWKPTPPKDPILVKMVTPNIALVLATWNLTRLERAVIMGRL
;
A
#
# COMPACT_ATOMS: atom_id res chain seq x y z
N MET A 1 -12.10 7.51 -3.25
CA MET A 1 -11.19 6.48 -3.80
C MET A 1 -11.86 5.18 -4.33
N LYS A 2 -11.55 4.73 -5.55
CA LYS A 2 -11.90 3.38 -6.08
C LYS A 2 -10.64 2.50 -6.21
N LEU A 3 -10.47 1.50 -5.33
CA LEU A 3 -9.38 0.52 -5.43
C LEU A 3 -9.85 -0.77 -6.10
N GLN A 4 -8.94 -1.44 -6.83
CA GLN A 4 -9.21 -2.72 -7.48
C GLN A 4 -9.29 -3.82 -6.41
N GLN A 5 -10.52 -4.23 -6.11
CA GLN A 5 -10.78 -5.34 -5.19
C GLN A 5 -10.80 -6.67 -5.95
N LEU A 6 -10.21 -7.69 -5.35
CA LEU A 6 -10.28 -9.06 -5.84
C LEU A 6 -11.51 -9.74 -5.26
N VAL A 7 -12.35 -10.29 -6.13
CA VAL A 7 -13.57 -11.02 -5.75
C VAL A 7 -13.39 -12.48 -6.14
N VAL A 8 -13.61 -13.37 -5.17
CA VAL A 8 -13.59 -14.82 -5.37
C VAL A 8 -14.89 -15.39 -4.81
N PRO A 9 -15.57 -16.31 -5.53
CA PRO A 9 -16.78 -16.96 -5.02
C PRO A 9 -16.54 -17.69 -3.70
N LYS A 10 -17.49 -17.60 -2.77
CA LYS A 10 -17.38 -18.19 -1.42
C LYS A 10 -17.12 -19.69 -1.45
N GLU A 11 -17.79 -20.42 -2.35
CA GLU A 11 -17.63 -21.87 -2.53
C GLU A 11 -16.19 -22.25 -2.86
N LYS A 12 -15.53 -21.46 -3.71
CA LYS A 12 -14.12 -21.68 -4.08
C LYS A 12 -13.20 -21.42 -2.88
N ILE A 13 -13.48 -20.39 -2.09
CA ILE A 13 -12.72 -20.07 -0.87
C ILE A 13 -12.83 -21.22 0.14
N GLU A 14 -14.03 -21.74 0.36
CA GLU A 14 -14.27 -22.85 1.30
C GLU A 14 -13.55 -24.13 0.87
N LYS A 15 -13.64 -24.49 -0.41
CA LYS A 15 -12.95 -25.66 -0.97
C LYS A 15 -11.43 -25.59 -0.79
N GLU A 16 -10.82 -24.45 -1.09
CA GLU A 16 -9.38 -24.24 -0.92
C GLU A 16 -8.97 -24.28 0.56
N LEU A 17 -9.74 -23.65 1.45
CA LEU A 17 -9.47 -23.68 2.89
C LEU A 17 -9.58 -25.10 3.48
N GLU A 18 -10.54 -25.90 3.03
CA GLU A 18 -10.65 -27.29 3.46
C GLU A 18 -9.48 -28.13 2.95
N ALA A 19 -9.03 -27.94 1.71
CA ALA A 19 -7.83 -28.59 1.19
C ALA A 19 -6.59 -28.24 2.04
N PHE A 20 -6.44 -26.97 2.44
CA PHE A 20 -5.37 -26.57 3.38
C PHE A 20 -5.49 -27.27 4.74
N ARG A 21 -6.71 -27.38 5.29
CA ARG A 21 -6.94 -28.09 6.57
C ARG A 21 -6.58 -29.57 6.46
N GLN A 22 -6.93 -30.23 5.37
CA GLN A 22 -6.58 -31.64 5.13
C GLN A 22 -5.07 -31.85 5.07
N LEU A 23 -4.33 -30.97 4.38
CA LEU A 23 -2.86 -31.03 4.34
C LEU A 23 -2.23 -30.90 5.73
N ILE A 24 -2.76 -29.99 6.55
CA ILE A 24 -2.31 -29.77 7.93
C ILE A 24 -2.60 -30.99 8.80
N ARG A 25 -3.81 -31.57 8.70
CA ARG A 25 -4.21 -32.80 9.43
C ARG A 25 -3.32 -33.98 9.07
N ASN A 26 -2.98 -34.12 7.78
CA ASN A 26 -2.11 -35.18 7.28
C ASN A 26 -0.62 -34.94 7.60
N ARG A 27 -0.28 -33.92 8.39
CA ARG A 27 1.10 -33.52 8.76
C ARG A 27 2.02 -33.22 7.55
N LYS A 28 1.45 -33.01 6.36
CA LYS A 28 2.18 -32.70 5.11
C LYS A 28 2.51 -31.22 4.96
N GLN A 29 2.66 -30.50 6.07
CA GLN A 29 2.88 -29.04 6.07
C GLN A 29 4.21 -28.65 5.41
N GLN A 30 5.18 -29.57 5.39
CA GLN A 30 6.48 -29.37 4.74
C GLN A 30 6.36 -29.14 3.22
N LEU A 31 5.27 -29.60 2.59
CA LEU A 31 5.01 -29.37 1.16
C LEU A 31 4.55 -27.93 0.86
N LEU A 32 4.16 -27.15 1.88
CA LEU A 32 3.64 -25.80 1.69
C LEU A 32 4.78 -24.80 1.42
N THR A 33 4.85 -24.35 0.17
CA THR A 33 5.70 -23.21 -0.21
C THR A 33 5.18 -21.89 0.39
N GLN A 34 5.98 -20.83 0.30
CA GLN A 34 5.57 -19.50 0.78
C GLN A 34 4.29 -18.99 0.09
N ILE A 35 4.14 -19.27 -1.21
CA ILE A 35 2.94 -18.92 -2.00
C ILE A 35 1.68 -19.54 -1.37
N HIS A 36 1.74 -20.80 -0.98
CA HIS A 36 0.61 -21.48 -0.34
C HIS A 36 0.24 -20.85 1.01
N LYS A 37 1.25 -20.44 1.80
CA LYS A 37 1.03 -19.76 3.08
C LYS A 37 0.36 -18.40 2.88
N ASP A 38 0.73 -17.68 1.83
CA ASP A 38 0.15 -16.38 1.48
C ASP A 38 -1.27 -16.53 0.93
N LEU A 39 -1.53 -17.51 0.06
CA LEU A 39 -2.88 -17.86 -0.40
C LEU A 39 -3.80 -18.23 0.77
N ARG A 40 -3.33 -19.06 1.70
CA ARG A 40 -4.10 -19.42 2.89
C ARG A 40 -4.49 -18.19 3.72
N ARG A 41 -3.60 -17.20 3.86
CA ARG A 41 -3.89 -15.94 4.57
C ARG A 41 -4.93 -15.11 3.83
N ILE A 42 -4.80 -14.99 2.50
CA ILE A 42 -5.73 -14.25 1.65
C ILE A 42 -7.12 -14.88 1.71
N TYR A 43 -7.23 -16.19 1.45
CA TYR A 43 -8.51 -16.90 1.52
C TYR A 43 -9.13 -16.86 2.91
N GLY A 44 -8.32 -17.01 3.98
CA GLY A 44 -8.83 -16.87 5.34
C GLY A 44 -9.43 -15.49 5.60
N HIS A 45 -8.77 -14.42 5.13
CA HIS A 45 -9.30 -13.07 5.26
C HIS A 45 -10.60 -12.87 4.46
N MET A 46 -10.64 -13.34 3.22
CA MET A 46 -11.85 -13.26 2.37
C MET A 46 -13.02 -14.08 2.93
N TYR A 47 -12.73 -15.24 3.54
CA TYR A 47 -13.74 -16.08 4.18
C TYR A 47 -14.48 -15.35 5.31
N HIS A 48 -13.77 -14.50 6.06
CA HIS A 48 -14.36 -13.65 7.11
C HIS A 48 -14.97 -12.35 6.56
N GLY A 49 -15.19 -12.23 5.24
CA GLY A 49 -15.75 -11.04 4.60
C GLY A 49 -14.75 -9.89 4.41
N GLY A 50 -13.46 -10.14 4.65
CA GLY A 50 -12.40 -9.17 4.45
C GLY A 50 -12.17 -8.86 2.97
N LYS A 51 -11.80 -7.61 2.67
CA LYS A 51 -11.55 -7.14 1.30
C LYS A 51 -10.06 -7.27 0.96
N VAL A 52 -9.77 -7.65 -0.26
CA VAL A 52 -8.41 -7.81 -0.77
C VAL A 52 -8.22 -6.85 -1.94
N ILE A 53 -7.12 -6.10 -1.91
CA ILE A 53 -6.77 -5.10 -2.92
C ILE A 53 -5.56 -5.58 -3.72
N ASP A 54 -5.64 -5.45 -5.05
CA ASP A 54 -4.46 -5.43 -5.91
C ASP A 54 -3.90 -4.00 -5.96
N VAL A 55 -2.79 -3.78 -5.28
CA VAL A 55 -2.12 -2.48 -5.16
C VAL A 55 -1.63 -2.01 -6.53
N TYR A 56 -1.05 -2.88 -7.36
CA TYR A 56 -0.47 -2.45 -8.63
C TYR A 56 -1.55 -2.02 -9.61
N GLU A 57 -2.61 -2.82 -9.75
CA GLU A 57 -3.76 -2.46 -10.59
C GLU A 57 -4.49 -1.22 -10.06
N SER A 58 -4.60 -1.09 -8.74
CA SER A 58 -5.24 0.09 -8.14
C SER A 58 -4.49 1.38 -8.46
N PHE A 59 -3.16 1.38 -8.33
CA PHE A 59 -2.33 2.55 -8.64
C PHE A 59 -2.32 2.85 -10.14
N ARG A 60 -2.26 1.82 -10.99
CA ARG A 60 -2.36 2.00 -12.45
C ARG A 60 -3.69 2.61 -12.85
N LYS A 61 -4.81 2.14 -12.30
CA LYS A 61 -6.16 2.66 -12.60
C LYS A 61 -6.41 4.04 -12.04
N ALA A 62 -5.90 4.36 -10.85
CA ALA A 62 -6.04 5.68 -10.26
C ALA A 62 -5.28 6.75 -11.04
N GLY A 63 -4.13 6.37 -11.61
CA GLY A 63 -3.33 7.23 -12.47
C GLY A 63 -2.74 8.43 -11.74
N LEU A 64 -2.63 9.54 -12.48
CA LEU A 64 -2.03 10.79 -12.01
C LEU A 64 -3.10 11.82 -11.62
N ASN A 65 -2.74 12.74 -10.74
CA ASN A 65 -3.50 13.95 -10.44
C ASN A 65 -3.25 15.05 -11.49
N GLU A 66 -3.87 16.21 -11.33
CA GLU A 66 -3.75 17.35 -12.26
C GLU A 66 -2.30 17.89 -12.34
N ASP A 67 -1.53 17.69 -11.28
CA ASP A 67 -0.11 18.00 -11.18
C ASP A 67 0.80 17.01 -11.95
N GLY A 68 0.26 15.90 -12.43
CA GLY A 68 1.07 14.83 -13.05
C GLY A 68 1.83 13.97 -12.04
N ASP A 69 1.40 13.98 -10.78
CA ASP A 69 1.91 13.15 -9.68
C ASP A 69 0.91 12.01 -9.37
N PRO A 70 1.31 10.90 -8.70
CA PRO A 70 0.39 9.81 -8.39
C PRO A 70 -0.81 10.26 -7.56
N ARG A 71 -2.03 9.87 -7.96
CA ARG A 71 -3.25 10.20 -7.21
C ARG A 71 -3.38 9.41 -5.90
N LEU A 72 -2.68 8.29 -5.78
CA LEU A 72 -2.64 7.46 -4.58
C LEU A 72 -1.25 7.49 -3.95
N ALA A 73 -1.22 7.42 -2.63
CA ALA A 73 0.00 7.16 -1.87
C ALA A 73 -0.15 5.91 -1.02
N ILE A 74 0.98 5.23 -0.78
CA ILE A 74 1.08 4.10 0.13
C ILE A 74 2.33 4.27 1.00
N ALA A 75 2.20 4.12 2.31
CA ALA A 75 3.34 4.18 3.21
C ALA A 75 3.11 3.32 4.45
N ARG A 76 4.18 3.02 5.19
CA ARG A 76 4.10 2.34 6.49
C ARG A 76 3.31 3.20 7.48
N ALA A 77 2.46 2.57 8.28
CA ALA A 77 1.44 3.27 9.08
C ALA A 77 1.97 4.07 10.29
N ASP A 78 3.24 3.87 10.66
CA ASP A 78 3.95 4.63 11.70
C ASP A 78 4.81 5.77 11.14
N GLY A 79 4.76 6.01 9.83
CA GLY A 79 5.46 7.12 9.19
C GLY A 79 4.84 8.47 9.53
N VAL A 80 5.65 9.54 9.48
CA VAL A 80 5.17 10.93 9.55
C VAL A 80 4.92 11.47 8.14
N PHE A 81 5.87 11.21 7.23
CA PHE A 81 5.80 11.58 5.82
C PHE A 81 5.92 10.35 4.94
N CYS A 82 5.21 10.39 3.81
CA CYS A 82 5.37 9.50 2.68
C CYS A 82 6.18 10.23 1.62
N TYR A 83 7.36 9.70 1.32
CA TYR A 83 8.19 10.12 0.22
C TYR A 83 7.92 9.21 -0.97
N CYS A 84 7.75 9.81 -2.15
CA CYS A 84 7.66 9.09 -3.40
C CYS A 84 8.76 9.55 -4.35
N VAL A 85 9.46 8.59 -4.95
CA VAL A 85 10.43 8.80 -6.02
C VAL A 85 9.84 8.25 -7.31
N LYS A 86 9.66 9.13 -8.29
CA LYS A 86 9.22 8.78 -9.64
C LYS A 86 10.42 8.39 -10.49
N ARG A 87 10.22 7.47 -11.43
CA ARG A 87 11.28 7.03 -12.36
C ARG A 87 10.86 7.22 -13.80
N ASP A 88 11.87 7.38 -14.67
CA ASP A 88 11.70 7.61 -16.11
C ASP A 88 11.06 6.42 -16.84
N ASP A 89 11.10 5.24 -16.24
CA ASP A 89 10.45 4.00 -16.70
C ASP A 89 9.00 3.84 -16.22
N GLY A 90 8.43 4.85 -15.56
CA GLY A 90 7.06 4.84 -15.07
C GLY A 90 6.84 4.04 -13.78
N SER A 91 7.92 3.54 -13.15
CA SER A 91 7.84 3.00 -11.79
C SER A 91 7.90 4.11 -10.74
N ALA A 92 7.44 3.79 -9.53
CA ALA A 92 7.52 4.69 -8.38
C ALA A 92 7.83 3.89 -7.12
N VAL A 93 8.62 4.49 -6.22
CA VAL A 93 8.95 3.90 -4.93
C VAL A 93 8.44 4.80 -3.82
N TYR A 94 7.69 4.21 -2.88
CA TYR A 94 7.15 4.89 -1.71
C TYR A 94 7.89 4.43 -0.45
N SER A 95 8.28 5.38 0.39
CA SER A 95 9.00 5.14 1.65
C SER A 95 8.59 6.14 2.72
N ILE A 96 8.78 5.76 3.98
CA ILE A 96 8.70 6.70 5.11
C ILE A 96 10.01 7.45 5.36
N GLN A 97 11.09 7.04 4.69
CA GLN A 97 12.37 7.73 4.73
C GLN A 97 12.56 8.53 3.45
N ARG A 98 13.13 9.74 3.61
CA ARG A 98 13.61 10.50 2.47
C ARG A 98 14.67 9.69 1.76
N PHE A 99 14.48 9.50 0.46
CA PHE A 99 15.48 8.87 -0.38
C PHE A 99 16.70 9.79 -0.45
N LYS A 100 17.89 9.21 -0.28
CA LYS A 100 19.14 9.90 -0.63
C LYS A 100 19.15 10.10 -2.16
N TRP A 101 19.87 11.12 -2.62
CA TRP A 101 19.94 11.51 -4.04
C TRP A 101 20.45 10.39 -4.97
N ASP A 102 21.02 9.33 -4.40
CA ASP A 102 21.52 8.11 -5.06
C ASP A 102 20.44 7.03 -5.27
N ALA A 103 19.20 7.17 -4.77
CA ALA A 103 18.16 6.14 -4.91
C ALA A 103 17.52 6.08 -6.33
N THR A 104 17.98 6.92 -7.25
CA THR A 104 17.57 7.02 -8.65
C THR A 104 18.06 5.84 -9.50
N TYR A 105 18.96 4.99 -8.99
CA TYR A 105 19.52 3.90 -9.77
C TYR A 105 18.55 2.72 -10.02
N SER A 106 18.70 2.13 -11.21
CA SER A 106 18.00 0.92 -11.67
C SER A 106 18.23 -0.32 -10.80
N TRP A 107 19.26 -0.34 -9.97
CA TRP A 107 19.61 -1.45 -9.06
C TRP A 107 19.01 -1.32 -7.65
N TYR A 108 18.28 -0.24 -7.35
CA TYR A 108 17.68 -0.04 -6.05
C TYR A 108 16.58 -1.07 -5.77
N SER A 109 16.76 -1.83 -4.68
CA SER A 109 15.79 -2.80 -4.19
C SER A 109 15.08 -2.26 -2.94
N PRO A 110 13.75 -2.39 -2.84
CA PRO A 110 12.98 -1.90 -1.69
C PRO A 110 13.48 -2.51 -0.38
N ARG A 111 13.78 -1.63 0.58
CA ARG A 111 14.25 -2.00 1.91
C ARG A 111 13.06 -2.47 2.74
N LYS A 112 13.03 -3.77 3.00
CA LYS A 112 12.00 -4.41 3.84
C LYS A 112 11.87 -3.77 5.23
N CYS A 113 12.97 -3.30 5.80
CA CYS A 113 12.99 -2.66 7.13
C CYS A 113 12.19 -1.35 7.20
N TYR A 114 12.03 -0.63 6.09
CA TYR A 114 11.27 0.62 6.02
C TYR A 114 9.86 0.42 5.42
N GLY A 115 9.51 -0.81 5.08
CA GLY A 115 8.22 -1.13 4.47
C GLY A 115 8.05 -0.48 3.10
N GLU A 116 9.14 -0.35 2.34
CA GLU A 116 9.10 0.31 1.03
C GLU A 116 8.28 -0.49 0.03
N ILE A 117 7.48 0.25 -0.76
CA ILE A 117 6.66 -0.32 -1.82
C ILE A 117 7.16 0.24 -3.14
N MET A 118 7.62 -0.65 -4.02
CA MET A 118 7.98 -0.31 -5.39
C MET A 118 6.91 -0.82 -6.32
N LEU A 119 6.33 0.11 -7.08
CA LEU A 119 5.42 -0.22 -8.17
C LEU A 119 6.23 -0.63 -9.41
N PRO A 120 5.71 -1.56 -10.23
CA PRO A 120 6.41 -2.04 -11.40
C PRO A 120 6.61 -0.95 -12.46
N LYS A 121 7.53 -1.20 -13.40
CA LYS A 121 7.73 -0.33 -14.57
C LYS A 121 6.43 -0.20 -15.38
N GLY A 122 6.21 0.97 -15.97
CA GLY A 122 4.99 1.26 -16.73
C GLY A 122 3.72 1.36 -15.89
N THR A 123 3.82 1.52 -14.56
CA THR A 123 2.62 1.80 -13.74
C THR A 123 2.06 3.18 -14.06
N PHE A 124 2.93 4.16 -14.32
CA PHE A 124 2.57 5.53 -14.61
C PHE A 124 3.23 6.04 -15.90
N ASN A 125 2.59 7.03 -16.52
CA ASN A 125 3.16 7.82 -17.60
C ASN A 125 3.43 9.25 -17.10
N PHE A 126 4.52 9.41 -16.36
CA PHE A 126 4.87 10.70 -15.74
C PHE A 126 5.24 11.77 -16.78
N PRO A 127 4.88 13.05 -16.55
CA PRO A 127 5.29 14.14 -17.42
C PRO A 127 6.82 14.31 -17.37
N LYS A 128 7.42 14.38 -18.55
CA LYS A 128 8.87 14.54 -18.74
C LYS A 128 9.23 15.98 -19.06
N ASP A 129 10.45 16.38 -18.70
CA ASP A 129 11.04 17.66 -19.10
C ASP A 129 11.64 17.58 -20.52
N SER A 130 12.25 18.69 -20.97
CA SER A 130 12.91 18.79 -22.27
C SER A 130 14.08 17.82 -22.45
N TYR A 131 14.63 17.29 -21.37
CA TYR A 131 15.74 16.34 -21.37
C TYR A 131 15.27 14.88 -21.26
N GLY A 132 13.96 14.65 -21.18
CA GLY A 132 13.36 13.32 -21.10
C GLY A 132 13.28 12.74 -19.68
N HIS A 133 13.57 13.52 -18.65
CA HIS A 133 13.50 13.12 -17.25
C HIS A 133 12.16 13.46 -16.62
N VAL A 134 11.71 12.65 -15.66
CA VAL A 134 10.46 12.93 -14.94
C VAL A 134 10.57 14.23 -14.14
N ARG A 135 9.63 15.13 -14.38
CA ARG A 135 9.50 16.39 -13.62
C ARG A 135 9.21 16.10 -12.15
N ARG A 136 9.75 16.91 -11.24
CA ARG A 136 9.55 16.79 -9.78
C ARG A 136 9.81 15.37 -9.27
N GLN A 137 10.95 14.78 -9.60
CA GLN A 137 11.24 13.37 -9.32
C GLN A 137 10.96 12.93 -7.88
N HIS A 138 11.21 13.83 -6.91
CA HIS A 138 10.97 13.60 -5.49
C HIS A 138 9.77 14.43 -5.03
N ILE A 139 8.79 13.75 -4.45
CA ILE A 139 7.57 14.36 -3.89
C ILE A 139 7.28 13.77 -2.50
N GLN A 140 6.56 14.52 -1.67
CA GLN A 140 6.21 14.08 -0.32
C GLN A 140 4.82 14.53 0.10
N CYS A 141 4.17 13.74 0.95
CA CYS A 141 2.91 14.10 1.58
C CYS A 141 2.83 13.52 3.00
N PRO A 142 2.02 14.07 3.90
CA PRO A 142 1.89 13.55 5.26
C PRO A 142 1.15 12.22 5.29
N VAL A 143 1.56 11.32 6.18
CA VAL A 143 0.88 10.04 6.41
C VAL A 143 -0.36 10.28 7.29
N PRO A 144 -1.53 9.70 6.93
CA PRO A 144 -2.72 9.79 7.77
C PRO A 144 -2.48 9.20 9.17
N ILE A 145 -2.95 9.89 10.21
CA ILE A 145 -2.97 9.33 11.56
C ILE A 145 -4.03 8.22 11.62
N VAL A 146 -3.66 7.09 12.22
CA VAL A 146 -4.60 5.99 12.51
C VAL A 146 -5.37 6.33 13.79
N PRO A 147 -6.72 6.40 13.76
CA PRO A 147 -7.54 6.69 14.91
C PRO A 147 -7.36 5.68 16.03
N THR A 148 -7.48 6.14 17.29
CA THR A 148 -7.31 5.29 18.48
C THR A 148 -8.30 4.12 18.52
N THR A 149 -9.50 4.30 17.97
CA THR A 149 -10.50 3.24 17.85
C THR A 149 -9.98 2.08 17.01
N ILE A 150 -9.31 2.36 15.89
CA ILE A 150 -8.71 1.33 15.03
C ILE A 150 -7.47 0.74 15.70
N LEU A 151 -6.65 1.56 16.37
CA LEU A 151 -5.45 1.10 17.07
C LEU A 151 -5.75 0.04 18.14
N ALA A 152 -6.87 0.19 18.86
CA ALA A 152 -7.29 -0.76 19.89
C ALA A 152 -7.53 -2.17 19.34
N ASP A 153 -7.98 -2.28 18.09
CA ASP A 153 -8.28 -3.55 17.43
C ASP A 153 -7.05 -4.17 16.73
N LEU A 154 -5.93 -3.46 16.68
CA LEU A 154 -4.72 -3.95 16.01
C LEU A 154 -3.99 -4.99 16.85
N ARG A 155 -3.76 -6.15 16.24
CA ARG A 155 -2.99 -7.24 16.83
C ARG A 155 -1.49 -6.97 16.91
N TYR A 156 -0.95 -6.07 16.08
CA TYR A 156 0.49 -5.85 15.94
C TYR A 156 0.84 -4.35 15.97
N ALA A 157 2.12 -4.04 16.10
CA ALA A 157 2.60 -2.66 15.98
C ALA A 157 2.40 -2.09 14.57
N LEU A 158 2.19 -0.77 14.48
CA LEU A 158 1.94 -0.01 13.24
C LEU A 158 2.96 -0.26 12.11
N ARG A 159 4.22 -0.52 12.44
CA ARG A 159 5.28 -0.88 11.47
C ARG A 159 4.98 -2.11 10.61
N ASN A 160 3.99 -2.93 10.98
CA ASN A 160 3.56 -4.11 10.23
C ASN A 160 2.39 -3.84 9.28
N TYR A 161 1.94 -2.59 9.19
CA TYR A 161 0.82 -2.17 8.38
C TYR A 161 1.21 -1.01 7.48
N HIS A 162 0.41 -0.81 6.44
CA HIS A 162 0.52 0.27 5.50
C HIS A 162 -0.80 1.02 5.43
N ILE A 163 -0.74 2.29 5.03
CA ILE A 163 -1.92 3.09 4.75
C ILE A 163 -1.92 3.41 3.27
N ILE A 164 -3.07 3.26 2.62
CA ILE A 164 -3.33 3.74 1.26
C ILE A 164 -4.32 4.90 1.37
N TRP A 165 -4.04 6.03 0.72
CA TRP A 165 -4.94 7.18 0.73
C TRP A 165 -4.88 7.95 -0.58
N GLU A 166 -5.90 8.78 -0.80
CA GLU A 166 -6.00 9.65 -1.96
C GLU A 166 -5.25 10.97 -1.72
N VAL A 167 -4.39 11.33 -2.67
CA VAL A 167 -3.57 12.54 -2.65
C VAL A 167 -4.08 13.46 -3.75
N SER A 168 -4.71 14.57 -3.35
CA SER A 168 -5.06 15.63 -4.29
C SER A 168 -3.82 16.40 -4.73
N GLU A 169 -2.98 16.77 -3.76
CA GLU A 169 -1.72 17.50 -3.98
C GLU A 169 -0.62 16.89 -3.12
N TRP A 170 0.58 16.75 -3.69
CA TRP A 170 1.78 16.29 -2.97
C TRP A 170 2.41 17.42 -2.16
N LYS A 171 1.62 17.93 -1.21
CA LYS A 171 1.96 19.00 -0.28
C LYS A 171 1.52 18.61 1.13
N PRO A 172 1.90 19.38 2.17
CA PRO A 172 1.45 19.18 3.55
C PRO A 172 -0.05 19.49 3.71
N THR A 173 -0.92 18.71 3.06
CA THR A 173 -2.38 18.83 3.14
C THR A 173 -2.97 17.60 3.82
N PRO A 174 -4.06 17.75 4.59
CA PRO A 174 -4.65 16.60 5.28
C PRO A 174 -5.15 15.56 4.28
N PRO A 175 -4.76 14.27 4.45
CA PRO A 175 -5.08 13.23 3.49
C PRO A 175 -6.58 12.86 3.49
N LYS A 176 -7.06 12.31 2.37
CA LYS A 176 -8.47 11.93 2.17
C LYS A 176 -8.61 10.40 2.08
N ASP A 177 -9.70 9.88 2.65
CA ASP A 177 -10.12 8.47 2.58
C ASP A 177 -9.01 7.44 2.89
N PRO A 178 -8.32 7.52 4.04
CA PRO A 178 -7.30 6.55 4.41
C PRO A 178 -7.85 5.13 4.63
N ILE A 179 -7.08 4.15 4.16
CA ILE A 179 -7.32 2.73 4.31
C ILE A 179 -6.10 2.07 4.94
N LEU A 180 -6.28 1.45 6.10
CA LEU A 180 -5.25 0.64 6.74
C LEU A 180 -5.27 -0.74 6.13
N VAL A 181 -4.11 -1.17 5.65
CA VAL A 181 -3.93 -2.45 4.99
C VAL A 181 -2.76 -3.23 5.58
N LYS A 182 -2.81 -4.55 5.41
CA LYS A 182 -1.68 -5.45 5.66
C LYS A 182 -1.20 -6.07 4.36
N MET A 183 0.04 -5.79 4.00
CA MET A 183 0.68 -6.40 2.83
C MET A 183 0.92 -7.89 3.07
N VAL A 184 0.49 -8.72 2.11
CA VAL A 184 0.78 -10.17 2.08
C VAL A 184 1.90 -10.44 1.08
N THR A 185 1.77 -9.84 -0.10
CA THR A 185 2.79 -9.77 -1.15
C THR A 185 3.01 -8.30 -1.52
N PRO A 186 4.04 -7.96 -2.33
CA PRO A 186 4.24 -6.58 -2.78
C PRO A 186 3.04 -5.96 -3.52
N ASN A 187 2.20 -6.77 -4.16
CA ASN A 187 1.01 -6.31 -4.88
C ASN A 187 -0.32 -6.58 -4.17
N ILE A 188 -0.39 -7.50 -3.20
CA ILE A 188 -1.66 -7.87 -2.53
C ILE A 188 -1.70 -7.34 -1.11
N ALA A 189 -2.76 -6.60 -0.82
CA ALA A 189 -3.02 -6.03 0.50
C ALA A 189 -4.40 -6.46 1.03
N LEU A 190 -4.44 -6.80 2.32
CA LEU A 190 -5.69 -7.08 3.05
C LEU A 190 -6.21 -5.81 3.70
N VAL A 191 -7.47 -5.46 3.49
CA VAL A 191 -8.09 -4.28 4.10
C VAL A 191 -8.44 -4.59 5.55
N LEU A 192 -7.94 -3.76 6.46
CA LEU A 192 -8.24 -3.89 7.89
C LEU A 192 -9.27 -2.87 8.33
N ALA A 193 -9.12 -1.62 7.90
CA ALA A 193 -10.04 -0.55 8.26
C ALA A 193 -10.01 0.59 7.24
N THR A 194 -11.08 1.36 7.21
CA THR A 194 -11.26 2.58 6.42
C THR A 194 -11.80 3.65 7.35
N TRP A 195 -11.29 4.88 7.28
CA TRP A 195 -11.82 5.98 8.10
C TRP A 195 -11.75 7.30 7.35
N ASN A 196 -12.45 8.29 7.89
CA ASN A 196 -12.34 9.67 7.47
C ASN A 196 -11.67 10.46 8.59
N LEU A 197 -10.66 11.27 8.25
CA LEU A 197 -10.07 12.19 9.22
C LEU A 197 -11.07 13.29 9.58
N THR A 198 -11.36 13.42 10.87
CA THR A 198 -12.16 14.50 11.46
C THR A 198 -11.46 15.85 11.31
N ARG A 199 -12.21 16.95 11.42
CA ARG A 199 -11.63 18.31 11.35
C ARG A 199 -10.54 18.52 12.42
N LEU A 200 -10.71 17.97 13.61
CA LEU A 200 -9.74 18.04 14.69
C LEU A 200 -8.44 17.30 14.33
N GLU A 201 -8.54 16.05 13.88
CA GLU A 201 -7.36 15.26 13.49
C GLU A 201 -6.59 15.93 12.35
N ARG A 202 -7.31 16.50 11.37
CA ARG A 202 -6.69 17.30 10.30
C ARG A 202 -5.96 18.52 10.85
N ALA A 203 -6.54 19.24 11.80
CA ALA A 203 -5.91 20.40 12.43
C ALA A 203 -4.67 20.02 13.25
N VAL A 204 -4.73 18.91 14.00
CA VAL A 204 -3.58 18.37 14.76
C VAL A 204 -2.45 17.95 13.83
N ILE A 205 -2.78 17.33 12.69
CA ILE A 205 -1.78 17.02 11.65
C ILE A 205 -1.15 18.33 11.16
N MET A 206 -1.95 19.31 10.74
CA MET A 206 -1.44 20.61 10.26
C MET A 206 -0.54 21.33 11.26
N GLY A 207 -0.86 21.28 12.56
CA GLY A 207 -0.03 21.90 13.61
C GLY A 207 1.28 21.17 13.91
N ARG A 208 1.51 19.99 13.32
CA ARG A 208 2.73 19.18 13.46
C ARG A 208 3.55 19.09 12.17
N LEU A 209 3.09 19.70 11.07
CA LEU A 209 3.77 19.75 9.78
C LEU A 209 4.83 20.85 9.73
#